data_AF-A0A4P5R9E0-F1
#
_entry.id   AF-A0A4P5R9E0-F1
#
_cell.length_a   1.000
_cell.length_b   1.000
_cell.length_c   1.000
_cell.angle_alpha   90.00
_cell.angle_beta   90.00
_cell.angle_gamma   90.00
#
_symmetry.space_group_name_H-M   'P 1'
#
loop_
_entity.id
_entity.type
_entity.pdbx_description
1 polymer ?
#
loop_
_entity_poly.entity_id
_entity_poly.type
_entity_poly.pdbx_seq_one_letter_code
_entity_poly.pdbx_strand_id
1 'polypeptide(L)'
;MPEALVFGWQKVRESKFVDALRWVTQLERTPPVPAGFHHLKAVCLEGVARYEEALDELRRELEENPGNAAARGRHDQLVTTLMRPVTKVIPTSERSWNTSLPRETLLGIQQAIHNYHYRGVPLQKNPFDVALYPMLVWKVKPATIFEIGSKSGGSGLWFGDMVNSFGFDSHVYSLDIVKVDSVSHPRVTFMEANGRCLEETLTPDFLEGLPRPWLVIEDADHVYETSSAVLRFFHPWLRVGEYIVVEDGIISNLAEERGFVSGPHMALKEFLAQHAGEYEIAGEYCDFFGYNLTWCTNGFLRKIDSGTALDDIRRLVDGGRRAEAFALLNEIKARRVPVRGGDYLRALCFVEGGQPFAAIEALKEELRYFPDNGPAKILLESLSSANRPEPSVAAGEFNEIMGLIRPYTMLGEKRLLSLFNLAREICELDLPGNFVECGVAAGGSSALLAAIVARHSRRPRKLFSFDTFEGMPVSTELDTHQGQSAEASGWGAGTCSAPEASLREVCGKLGVAAFVEPVKGLFSESLPVWRERVGPIAFLHMDGDWYSSTTDIFENLFDQVVPGGHIQIDDYGYWDGCRRAVADFEQKRGLKFQIHRIDETGVWLSL
;
A
#
# COMPACT_ATOMS: atom_id res chain seq x y z
N MET A 1 -41.52 -44.17 11.26
CA MET A 1 -40.92 -43.41 12.38
C MET A 1 -41.00 -44.29 13.62
N PRO A 2 -39.88 -44.55 14.32
CA PRO A 2 -39.85 -45.37 15.54
C PRO A 2 -40.76 -44.83 16.64
N GLU A 3 -41.47 -45.69 17.39
CA GLU A 3 -42.40 -45.30 18.47
C GLU A 3 -41.73 -44.40 19.53
N ALA A 4 -40.47 -44.67 19.85
CA ALA A 4 -39.67 -43.89 20.81
C ALA A 4 -39.48 -42.41 20.43
N LEU A 5 -39.60 -42.07 19.13
CA LEU A 5 -39.44 -40.69 18.63
C LEU A 5 -40.78 -39.95 18.47
N VAL A 6 -41.92 -40.66 18.53
CA VAL A 6 -43.26 -40.08 18.30
C VAL A 6 -43.57 -39.00 19.33
N PHE A 7 -43.26 -39.23 20.60
CA PHE A 7 -43.50 -38.25 21.67
C PHE A 7 -42.71 -36.96 21.43
N GLY A 8 -41.43 -37.07 21.09
CA GLY A 8 -40.60 -35.88 20.82
C GLY A 8 -41.07 -35.10 19.59
N TRP A 9 -41.43 -35.78 18.49
CA TRP A 9 -42.02 -35.11 17.32
C TRP A 9 -43.38 -34.48 17.60
N GLN A 10 -44.20 -35.08 18.46
CA GLN A 10 -45.45 -34.47 18.91
C GLN A 10 -45.18 -33.16 19.66
N LYS A 11 -44.20 -33.14 20.57
CA LYS A 11 -43.82 -31.92 21.29
C LYS A 11 -43.25 -30.85 20.36
N VAL A 12 -42.45 -31.22 19.37
CA VAL A 12 -42.00 -30.31 18.30
C VAL A 12 -43.18 -29.69 17.55
N ARG A 13 -44.20 -30.48 17.16
CA ARG A 13 -45.41 -29.97 16.48
C ARG A 13 -46.26 -29.04 17.35
N GLU A 14 -46.23 -29.24 18.66
CA GLU A 14 -46.85 -28.35 19.66
C GLU A 14 -45.99 -27.10 19.98
N SER A 15 -44.85 -26.92 19.29
CA SER A 15 -43.85 -25.88 19.59
C SER A 15 -43.26 -25.93 21.01
N LYS A 16 -43.31 -27.10 21.66
CA LYS A 16 -42.75 -27.35 22.99
C LYS A 16 -41.34 -27.92 22.90
N PHE A 17 -40.42 -27.12 22.34
CA PHE A 17 -39.05 -27.55 22.03
C PHE A 17 -38.23 -27.93 23.26
N VAL A 18 -38.43 -27.27 24.40
CA VAL A 18 -37.74 -27.62 25.67
C VAL A 18 -38.16 -29.00 26.17
N ASP A 19 -39.46 -29.31 26.11
CA ASP A 19 -39.98 -30.62 26.53
C ASP A 19 -39.52 -31.74 25.57
N ALA A 20 -39.51 -31.44 24.26
CA ALA A 20 -38.98 -32.33 23.25
C ALA A 20 -37.47 -32.59 23.45
N LEU A 21 -36.68 -31.54 23.72
CA LEU A 21 -35.24 -31.66 23.98
C LEU A 21 -34.97 -32.48 25.24
N ARG A 22 -35.70 -32.24 26.33
CA ARG A 22 -35.59 -33.04 27.58
C ARG A 22 -35.88 -34.52 27.33
N TRP A 23 -36.92 -34.82 26.55
CA TRP A 23 -37.25 -36.19 26.17
C TRP A 23 -36.13 -36.85 25.36
N VAL A 24 -35.62 -36.16 24.34
CA VAL A 24 -34.55 -36.68 23.46
C VAL A 24 -33.25 -36.88 24.25
N THR A 25 -32.87 -35.94 25.14
CA THR A 25 -31.71 -36.10 26.03
C THR A 25 -31.87 -37.26 27.01
N GLN A 26 -33.10 -37.54 27.48
CA GLN A 26 -33.35 -38.72 28.31
C GLN A 26 -33.20 -40.02 27.51
N LEU A 27 -33.70 -40.04 26.27
CA LEU A 27 -33.61 -41.20 25.38
C LEU A 27 -32.14 -41.53 25.00
N GLU A 28 -31.30 -40.51 24.86
CA GLU A 28 -29.85 -40.63 24.59
C GLU A 28 -29.10 -41.43 25.66
N ARG A 29 -29.59 -41.44 26.91
CA ARG A 29 -28.96 -42.14 28.03
C ARG A 29 -29.14 -43.67 27.98
N THR A 30 -29.95 -44.16 27.05
CA THR A 30 -30.25 -45.59 26.85
C THR A 30 -29.96 -46.01 25.40
N PRO A 31 -28.67 -46.18 25.02
CA PRO A 31 -28.30 -46.64 23.69
C PRO A 31 -28.68 -48.12 23.46
N PRO A 32 -28.88 -48.55 22.19
CA PRO A 32 -28.74 -47.76 20.97
C PRO A 32 -29.93 -46.82 20.73
N VAL A 33 -29.66 -45.61 20.22
CA VAL A 33 -30.71 -44.65 19.85
C VAL A 33 -31.37 -45.05 18.52
N PRO A 34 -32.69 -44.80 18.36
CA PRO A 34 -33.40 -45.22 17.16
C PRO A 34 -33.08 -44.33 15.95
N ALA A 35 -33.19 -44.87 14.73
CA ALA A 35 -32.96 -44.12 13.49
C ALA A 35 -33.84 -42.85 13.40
N GLY A 36 -33.24 -41.71 13.01
CA GLY A 36 -33.89 -40.40 13.01
C GLY A 36 -33.84 -39.66 14.35
N PHE A 37 -33.15 -40.22 15.36
CA PHE A 37 -32.91 -39.57 16.64
C PHE A 37 -32.13 -38.26 16.48
N HIS A 38 -31.03 -38.29 15.74
CA HIS A 38 -30.16 -37.14 15.52
C HIS A 38 -30.89 -36.02 14.77
N HIS A 39 -31.74 -36.36 13.79
CA HIS A 39 -32.63 -35.40 13.15
C HIS A 39 -33.59 -34.73 14.16
N LEU A 40 -34.28 -35.51 14.99
CA LEU A 40 -35.20 -34.95 15.99
C LEU A 40 -34.45 -34.07 17.01
N LYS A 41 -33.26 -34.50 17.46
CA LYS A 41 -32.43 -33.74 18.40
C LYS A 41 -32.01 -32.40 17.80
N ALA A 42 -31.58 -32.39 16.54
CA ALA A 42 -31.27 -31.16 15.82
C ALA A 42 -32.46 -30.19 15.78
N VAL A 43 -33.66 -30.67 15.43
CA VAL A 43 -34.87 -29.81 15.40
C VAL A 43 -35.22 -29.26 16.78
N CYS A 44 -34.99 -30.03 17.84
CA CYS A 44 -35.19 -29.55 19.21
C CYS A 44 -34.17 -28.46 19.58
N LEU A 45 -32.90 -28.65 19.22
CA LEU A 45 -31.81 -27.70 19.45
C LEU A 45 -32.02 -26.39 18.67
N GLU A 46 -32.44 -26.46 17.41
CA GLU A 46 -32.83 -25.30 16.61
C GLU A 46 -33.96 -24.51 17.28
N GLY A 47 -34.99 -25.21 17.79
CA GLY A 47 -36.13 -24.61 18.46
C GLY A 47 -35.80 -23.90 19.79
N VAL A 48 -34.60 -24.12 20.32
CA VAL A 48 -34.07 -23.41 21.51
C VAL A 48 -32.83 -22.56 21.17
N ALA A 49 -32.63 -22.22 19.89
CA ALA A 49 -31.55 -21.40 19.38
C ALA A 49 -30.12 -21.91 19.65
N ARG A 50 -29.93 -23.24 19.78
CA ARG A 50 -28.62 -23.90 19.90
C ARG A 50 -28.14 -24.40 18.53
N TYR A 51 -27.91 -23.46 17.62
CA TYR A 51 -27.72 -23.73 16.19
C TYR A 51 -26.45 -24.53 15.86
N GLU A 52 -25.33 -24.26 16.53
CA GLU A 52 -24.07 -25.00 16.30
C GLU A 52 -24.20 -26.47 16.70
N GLU A 53 -24.81 -26.73 17.85
CA GLU A 53 -25.07 -28.10 18.32
C GLU A 53 -26.10 -28.81 17.42
N ALA A 54 -27.11 -28.09 16.92
CA ALA A 54 -28.04 -28.65 15.96
C ALA A 54 -27.33 -29.05 14.65
N LEU A 55 -26.38 -28.25 14.19
CA LEU A 55 -25.60 -28.55 12.99
C LEU A 55 -24.75 -29.82 13.16
N ASP A 56 -24.14 -30.01 14.33
CA ASP A 56 -23.38 -31.24 14.62
C ASP A 56 -24.27 -32.49 14.66
N GLU A 57 -25.48 -32.38 15.22
CA GLU A 57 -26.45 -33.48 15.21
C GLU A 57 -26.96 -33.79 13.79
N LEU A 58 -27.14 -32.79 12.92
CA LEU A 58 -27.51 -33.01 11.52
C LEU A 58 -26.39 -33.69 10.72
N ARG A 59 -25.12 -33.39 11.01
CA ARG A 59 -23.97 -34.09 10.40
C ARG A 59 -24.01 -35.58 10.77
N ARG A 60 -24.20 -35.89 12.05
CA ARG A 60 -24.33 -37.28 12.54
C ARG A 60 -25.52 -38.01 11.90
N GLU A 61 -26.68 -37.37 11.80
CA GLU A 61 -27.84 -37.97 11.11
C GLU A 61 -27.53 -38.29 9.65
N LEU A 62 -26.82 -37.42 8.94
CA LEU A 62 -26.50 -37.61 7.51
C LEU A 62 -25.38 -38.63 7.28
N GLU A 63 -24.51 -38.85 8.27
CA GLU A 63 -23.56 -39.96 8.28
C GLU A 63 -24.28 -41.31 8.44
N GLU A 64 -25.22 -41.40 9.39
CA GLU A 64 -25.97 -42.64 9.66
C GLU A 64 -27.08 -42.91 8.63
N ASN A 65 -27.69 -41.85 8.09
CA ASN A 65 -28.80 -41.91 7.15
C ASN A 65 -28.65 -40.86 6.04
N PRO A 66 -27.76 -41.10 5.05
CA PRO A 66 -27.49 -40.15 3.98
C PRO A 66 -28.73 -39.76 3.16
N GLY A 67 -29.75 -40.62 3.12
CA GLY A 67 -31.00 -40.41 2.38
C GLY A 67 -32.04 -39.51 3.06
N ASN A 68 -31.77 -39.01 4.27
CA ASN A 68 -32.70 -38.13 4.99
C ASN A 68 -32.74 -36.71 4.37
N ALA A 69 -33.62 -36.53 3.38
CA ALA A 69 -33.78 -35.25 2.68
C ALA A 69 -34.18 -34.08 3.60
N ALA A 70 -34.94 -34.34 4.66
CA ALA A 70 -35.37 -33.31 5.60
C ALA A 70 -34.21 -32.82 6.48
N ALA A 71 -33.37 -33.75 6.97
CA ALA A 71 -32.14 -33.39 7.68
C ALA A 71 -31.15 -32.66 6.77
N ARG A 72 -31.04 -33.07 5.50
CA ARG A 72 -30.16 -32.39 4.52
C ARG A 72 -30.58 -30.95 4.25
N GLY A 73 -31.87 -30.70 4.01
CA GLY A 73 -32.36 -29.34 3.81
C GLY A 73 -32.10 -28.42 5.00
N ARG A 74 -32.26 -28.92 6.24
CA ARG A 74 -31.95 -28.17 7.47
C ARG A 74 -30.45 -27.94 7.64
N HIS A 75 -29.64 -28.95 7.36
CA HIS A 75 -28.18 -28.83 7.40
C HIS A 75 -27.72 -27.68 6.49
N ASP A 76 -28.17 -27.67 5.24
CA ASP A 76 -27.75 -26.67 4.25
C ASP A 76 -28.21 -25.26 4.65
N GLN A 77 -29.42 -25.15 5.22
CA GLN A 77 -29.93 -23.90 5.77
C GLN A 77 -29.09 -23.39 6.96
N LEU A 78 -28.74 -24.26 7.92
CA LEU A 78 -27.92 -23.88 9.07
C LEU A 78 -26.49 -23.55 8.68
N VAL A 79 -25.89 -24.29 7.75
CA VAL A 79 -24.57 -23.96 7.18
C VAL A 79 -24.58 -22.56 6.59
N THR A 80 -25.62 -22.20 5.83
CA THR A 80 -25.77 -20.87 5.25
C THR A 80 -25.97 -19.80 6.33
N THR A 81 -26.78 -20.09 7.35
CA THR A 81 -27.11 -19.15 8.43
C THR A 81 -25.91 -18.87 9.36
N LEU A 82 -25.10 -19.89 9.63
CA LEU A 82 -23.91 -19.80 10.49
C LEU A 82 -22.65 -19.44 9.72
N MET A 83 -22.74 -19.30 8.38
CA MET A 83 -21.61 -18.92 7.55
C MET A 83 -21.13 -17.54 7.96
N ARG A 84 -19.93 -17.47 8.53
CA ARG A 84 -19.28 -16.20 8.82
C ARG A 84 -18.99 -15.51 7.47
N PRO A 85 -19.37 -14.23 7.30
CA PRO A 85 -18.95 -13.47 6.14
C PRO A 85 -17.43 -13.54 6.01
N VAL A 86 -16.93 -13.94 4.85
CA VAL A 86 -15.50 -13.82 4.56
C VAL A 86 -15.24 -12.34 4.30
N THR A 87 -14.65 -11.65 5.27
CA THR A 87 -14.22 -10.27 5.07
C THR A 87 -13.11 -10.25 4.02
N LYS A 88 -13.35 -9.57 2.90
CA LYS A 88 -12.34 -9.37 1.87
C LYS A 88 -11.14 -8.65 2.49
N VAL A 89 -9.94 -9.23 2.38
CA VAL A 89 -8.71 -8.53 2.77
C VAL A 89 -8.50 -7.40 1.78
N ILE A 90 -8.44 -6.17 2.28
CA ILE A 90 -8.18 -4.96 1.48
C ILE A 90 -6.74 -4.55 1.76
N PRO A 91 -5.85 -4.54 0.75
CA PRO A 91 -4.45 -4.12 0.92
C PRO A 91 -4.34 -2.73 1.54
N THR A 92 -3.36 -2.51 2.42
CA THR A 92 -3.11 -1.22 3.11
C THR A 92 -3.17 -0.02 2.16
N SER A 93 -2.55 -0.12 0.98
CA SER A 93 -2.48 0.93 -0.03
C SER A 93 -3.82 1.24 -0.72
N GLU A 94 -4.78 0.31 -0.67
CA GLU A 94 -6.09 0.42 -1.31
C GLU A 94 -7.20 0.86 -0.34
N ARG A 95 -6.87 1.04 0.95
CA ARG A 95 -7.86 1.42 1.97
C ARG A 95 -8.20 2.91 1.87
N SER A 96 -9.49 3.20 1.76
CA SER A 96 -10.05 4.52 2.08
C SER A 96 -9.84 4.85 3.56
N TRP A 97 -9.62 6.12 3.84
CA TRP A 97 -9.45 6.65 5.19
C TRP A 97 -10.76 7.00 5.89
N ASN A 98 -11.88 6.97 5.15
CA ASN A 98 -13.18 7.36 5.68
C ASN A 98 -13.95 6.15 6.20
N THR A 99 -14.67 6.36 7.30
CA THR A 99 -15.67 5.41 7.78
C THR A 99 -16.87 5.33 6.84
N SER A 100 -17.57 4.19 6.87
CA SER A 100 -18.90 4.04 6.28
C SER A 100 -20.02 4.57 7.18
N LEU A 101 -19.73 5.00 8.41
CA LEU A 101 -20.76 5.50 9.33
C LEU A 101 -21.27 6.90 8.94
N PRO A 102 -22.59 7.13 8.88
CA PRO A 102 -23.14 8.45 8.63
C PRO A 102 -22.74 9.48 9.69
N ARG A 103 -22.44 10.72 9.26
CA ARG A 103 -21.98 11.79 10.16
C ARG A 103 -22.95 12.10 11.30
N GLU A 104 -24.25 12.08 11.04
CA GLU A 104 -25.27 12.31 12.08
C GLU A 104 -25.15 11.29 13.22
N THR A 105 -24.96 10.01 12.87
CA THR A 105 -24.72 8.93 13.83
C THR A 105 -23.40 9.12 14.56
N LEU A 106 -22.32 9.51 13.86
CA LEU A 106 -21.02 9.81 14.48
C LEU A 106 -21.14 10.88 15.55
N LEU A 107 -21.84 11.99 15.26
CA LEU A 107 -22.03 13.08 16.21
C LEU A 107 -22.84 12.65 17.44
N GLY A 108 -23.89 11.85 17.25
CA GLY A 108 -24.68 11.30 18.35
C GLY A 108 -23.84 10.42 19.28
N ILE A 109 -22.99 9.56 18.71
CA ILE A 109 -22.07 8.72 19.49
C ILE A 109 -21.02 9.59 20.19
N GLN A 110 -20.39 10.53 19.48
CA GLN A 110 -19.39 11.44 20.04
C GLN A 110 -19.93 12.26 21.22
N GLN A 111 -21.20 12.67 21.17
CA GLN A 111 -21.82 13.35 22.31
C GLN A 111 -22.00 12.41 23.51
N ALA A 112 -22.29 11.13 23.26
CA ALA A 112 -22.50 10.14 24.32
C ALA A 112 -21.18 9.71 25.00
N ILE A 113 -20.06 9.60 24.28
CA ILE A 113 -18.79 9.11 24.86
C ILE A 113 -18.29 9.98 26.02
N HIS A 114 -18.54 11.29 25.97
CA HIS A 114 -18.16 12.20 27.06
C HIS A 114 -18.91 11.95 28.37
N ASN A 115 -20.02 11.21 28.31
CA ASN A 115 -20.83 10.83 29.48
C ASN A 115 -20.61 9.36 29.90
N TYR A 116 -19.79 8.60 29.18
CA TYR A 116 -19.53 7.20 29.48
C TYR A 116 -18.50 7.06 30.61
N HIS A 117 -18.81 6.18 31.58
CA HIS A 117 -17.99 5.98 32.77
C HIS A 117 -17.78 4.48 33.01
N TYR A 118 -16.55 4.10 33.37
CA TYR A 118 -16.21 2.79 33.88
C TYR A 118 -15.92 2.87 35.37
N ARG A 119 -16.68 2.12 36.19
CA ARG A 119 -16.58 2.15 37.67
C ARG A 119 -16.68 3.57 38.26
N GLY A 120 -17.50 4.43 37.64
CA GLY A 120 -17.67 5.82 38.05
C GLY A 120 -16.57 6.78 37.58
N VAL A 121 -15.60 6.30 36.81
CA VAL A 121 -14.48 7.08 36.26
C VAL A 121 -14.72 7.28 34.77
N PRO A 122 -14.55 8.51 34.21
CA PRO A 122 -14.74 8.75 32.78
C PRO A 122 -13.92 7.79 31.92
N LEU A 123 -14.59 7.11 30.97
CA LEU A 123 -14.00 6.20 29.98
C LEU A 123 -14.47 6.70 28.62
N GLN A 124 -13.69 7.54 27.94
CA GLN A 124 -14.11 8.19 26.69
C GLN A 124 -13.93 7.28 25.45
N LYS A 125 -14.14 5.98 25.61
CA LYS A 125 -14.10 5.00 24.54
C LYS A 125 -15.48 4.88 23.89
N ASN A 126 -15.51 4.76 22.57
CA ASN A 126 -16.76 4.53 21.84
C ASN A 126 -17.22 3.06 21.94
N PRO A 127 -18.51 2.78 21.67
CA PRO A 127 -19.08 1.44 21.81
C PRO A 127 -18.43 0.36 20.92
N PHE A 128 -17.91 0.73 19.74
CA PHE A 128 -17.27 -0.22 18.85
C PHE A 128 -15.93 -0.66 19.42
N ASP A 129 -15.11 0.29 19.86
CA ASP A 129 -13.77 -0.02 20.38
C ASP A 129 -13.84 -0.76 21.73
N VAL A 130 -14.86 -0.47 22.55
CA VAL A 130 -15.16 -1.28 23.75
C VAL A 130 -15.44 -2.76 23.42
N ALA A 131 -15.93 -3.06 22.20
CA ALA A 131 -16.09 -4.44 21.74
C ALA A 131 -14.84 -5.00 21.03
N LEU A 132 -14.09 -4.17 20.30
CA LEU A 132 -12.92 -4.58 19.53
C LEU A 132 -11.70 -4.89 20.40
N TYR A 133 -11.42 -4.09 21.44
CA TYR A 133 -10.26 -4.32 22.31
C TYR A 133 -10.31 -5.68 23.03
N PRO A 134 -11.43 -6.14 23.62
CA PRO A 134 -11.52 -7.50 24.16
C PRO A 134 -11.13 -8.58 23.15
N MET A 135 -11.55 -8.45 21.89
CA MET A 135 -11.18 -9.39 20.83
C MET A 135 -9.67 -9.35 20.53
N LEU A 136 -9.11 -8.15 20.39
CA LEU A 136 -7.69 -7.94 20.14
C LEU A 136 -6.83 -8.50 21.29
N VAL A 137 -7.16 -8.13 22.54
CA VAL A 137 -6.46 -8.58 23.75
C VAL A 137 -6.56 -10.11 23.88
N TRP A 138 -7.71 -10.72 23.60
CA TRP A 138 -7.85 -12.18 23.63
C TRP A 138 -7.01 -12.89 22.55
N LYS A 139 -6.95 -12.31 21.35
CA LYS A 139 -6.14 -12.84 20.24
C LYS A 139 -4.64 -12.75 20.57
N VAL A 140 -4.18 -11.56 20.94
CA VAL A 140 -2.76 -11.24 21.14
C VAL A 140 -2.23 -11.81 22.45
N LYS A 141 -3.05 -11.83 23.51
CA LYS A 141 -2.65 -12.17 24.89
C LYS A 141 -1.42 -11.36 25.32
N PRO A 142 -1.48 -10.00 25.26
CA PRO A 142 -0.33 -9.16 25.54
C PRO A 142 0.11 -9.35 26.99
N ALA A 143 1.41 -9.55 27.21
CA ALA A 143 1.97 -9.56 28.57
C ALA A 143 2.22 -8.13 29.07
N THR A 144 2.42 -7.18 28.15
CA THR A 144 2.53 -5.75 28.46
C THR A 144 1.60 -4.95 27.56
N ILE A 145 0.82 -4.06 28.16
CA ILE A 145 -0.01 -3.08 27.45
C ILE A 145 0.53 -1.69 27.79
N PHE A 146 0.85 -0.89 26.77
CA PHE A 146 1.11 0.54 26.92
C PHE A 146 -0.12 1.31 26.48
N GLU A 147 -0.56 2.24 27.30
CA GLU A 147 -1.63 3.20 26.98
C GLU A 147 -1.06 4.61 27.12
N ILE A 148 -1.03 5.37 26.03
CA ILE A 148 -0.61 6.77 26.03
C ILE A 148 -1.86 7.63 25.95
N GLY A 149 -2.15 8.39 27.01
CA GLY A 149 -3.36 9.21 27.17
C GLY A 149 -4.32 8.69 28.25
N SER A 150 -3.86 8.51 29.49
CA SER A 150 -4.73 7.99 30.58
C SER A 150 -5.94 8.87 30.89
N LYS A 151 -5.82 10.19 30.71
CA LYS A 151 -6.81 11.21 31.08
C LYS A 151 -7.30 11.11 32.53
N SER A 152 -8.39 10.39 32.76
CA SER A 152 -8.99 10.18 34.09
C SER A 152 -8.68 8.80 34.68
N GLY A 153 -8.04 7.92 33.92
CA GLY A 153 -7.67 6.56 34.30
C GLY A 153 -8.76 5.50 34.07
N GLY A 154 -9.92 5.86 33.52
CA GLY A 154 -11.03 4.93 33.32
C GLY A 154 -10.68 3.78 32.37
N SER A 155 -9.90 4.06 31.32
CA SER A 155 -9.45 3.06 30.34
C SER A 155 -8.36 2.15 30.91
N GLY A 156 -7.38 2.71 31.64
CA GLY A 156 -6.42 1.93 32.41
C GLY A 156 -7.09 0.95 33.37
N LEU A 157 -8.09 1.39 34.16
CA LEU A 157 -8.89 0.51 35.01
C LEU A 157 -9.58 -0.61 34.22
N TRP A 158 -10.19 -0.25 33.09
CA TRP A 158 -10.91 -1.18 32.24
C TRP A 158 -9.99 -2.24 31.62
N PHE A 159 -8.82 -1.86 31.10
CA PHE A 159 -7.82 -2.81 30.61
C PHE A 159 -7.30 -3.71 31.73
N GLY A 160 -7.04 -3.15 32.92
CA GLY A 160 -6.63 -3.92 34.09
C GLY A 160 -7.64 -4.99 34.52
N ASP A 161 -8.92 -4.63 34.60
CA ASP A 161 -10.01 -5.56 34.93
C ASP A 161 -10.23 -6.59 33.80
N MET A 162 -10.03 -6.20 32.54
CA MET A 162 -10.13 -7.08 31.37
C MET A 162 -9.07 -8.19 31.40
N VAL A 163 -7.80 -7.86 31.60
CA VAL A 163 -6.73 -8.87 31.65
C VAL A 163 -6.84 -9.78 32.87
N ASN A 164 -7.32 -9.26 34.01
CA ASN A 164 -7.68 -10.06 35.17
C ASN A 164 -8.81 -11.05 34.84
N SER A 165 -9.87 -10.59 34.18
CA SER A 165 -11.02 -11.42 33.81
C SER A 165 -10.66 -12.52 32.82
N PHE A 166 -9.71 -12.24 31.91
CA PHE A 166 -9.17 -13.23 30.99
C PHE A 166 -8.16 -14.19 31.62
N GLY A 167 -7.72 -13.92 32.86
CA GLY A 167 -6.73 -14.73 33.57
C GLY A 167 -5.31 -14.60 32.99
N PHE A 168 -5.00 -13.46 32.35
CA PHE A 168 -3.68 -13.21 31.79
C PHE A 168 -2.75 -12.61 32.82
N ASP A 169 -1.47 -13.00 32.79
CA ASP A 169 -0.43 -12.38 33.59
C ASP A 169 0.13 -11.14 32.88
N SER A 170 -0.78 -10.21 32.59
CA SER A 170 -0.48 -8.97 31.89
C SER A 170 -0.28 -7.81 32.86
N HIS A 171 0.48 -6.80 32.44
CA HIS A 171 0.56 -5.51 33.13
C HIS A 171 0.29 -4.35 32.17
N VAL A 172 -0.43 -3.34 32.66
CA VAL A 172 -0.76 -2.12 31.92
C VAL A 172 0.09 -0.97 32.45
N TYR A 173 0.82 -0.31 31.56
CA TYR A 173 1.48 0.97 31.83
C TYR A 173 0.66 2.06 31.15
N SER A 174 -0.03 2.86 31.96
CA SER A 174 -0.93 3.93 31.51
C SER A 174 -0.25 5.26 31.78
N LEU A 175 0.05 6.00 30.71
CA LEU A 175 0.88 7.19 30.72
C LEU A 175 0.07 8.41 30.32
N ASP A 176 0.27 9.53 31.02
CA ASP A 176 -0.35 10.81 30.69
C ASP A 176 0.57 11.96 31.09
N ILE A 177 0.40 13.14 30.46
CA ILE A 177 1.13 14.34 30.84
C ILE A 177 0.79 14.81 32.26
N VAL A 178 -0.40 14.44 32.75
CA VAL A 178 -0.80 14.59 34.15
C VAL A 178 -1.02 13.20 34.74
N LYS A 179 -0.15 12.80 35.67
CA LYS A 179 -0.28 11.50 36.32
C LYS A 179 -1.65 11.32 36.98
N VAL A 180 -2.26 10.16 36.76
CA VAL A 180 -3.51 9.78 37.43
C VAL A 180 -3.21 9.23 38.82
N ASP A 181 -3.58 9.98 39.86
CA ASP A 181 -3.46 9.55 41.27
C ASP A 181 -4.82 9.30 41.96
N SER A 182 -5.93 9.55 41.27
CA SER A 182 -7.29 9.44 41.83
C SER A 182 -7.82 8.01 41.93
N VAL A 183 -7.20 7.07 41.21
CA VAL A 183 -7.61 5.67 41.12
C VAL A 183 -6.39 4.76 41.13
N SER A 184 -6.58 3.49 41.49
CA SER A 184 -5.51 2.49 41.47
C SER A 184 -6.04 1.10 41.09
N HIS A 185 -5.17 0.28 40.50
CA HIS A 185 -5.49 -1.08 40.12
C HIS A 185 -4.24 -1.99 40.19
N PRO A 186 -4.34 -3.24 40.68
CA PRO A 186 -3.16 -4.10 40.89
C PRO A 186 -2.33 -4.43 39.63
N ARG A 187 -2.96 -4.38 38.45
CA ARG A 187 -2.32 -4.64 37.15
C ARG A 187 -2.02 -3.37 36.34
N VAL A 188 -2.19 -2.19 36.93
CA VAL A 188 -2.02 -0.92 36.20
C VAL A 188 -1.06 -0.02 36.95
N THR A 189 -0.02 0.44 36.26
CA THR A 189 0.87 1.50 36.74
C THR A 189 0.53 2.78 35.98
N PHE A 190 0.04 3.80 36.70
CA PHE A 190 -0.15 5.15 36.17
C PHE A 190 1.15 5.95 36.28
N MET A 191 1.60 6.55 35.17
CA MET A 191 2.87 7.26 35.07
C MET A 191 2.68 8.65 34.46
N GLU A 192 3.54 9.58 34.85
CA GLU A 192 3.65 10.86 34.16
C GLU A 192 4.60 10.71 32.96
N ALA A 193 4.16 11.06 31.76
CA ALA A 193 5.01 11.10 30.58
C ALA A 193 4.44 12.04 29.51
N ASN A 194 5.35 12.67 28.76
CA ASN A 194 5.00 13.41 27.55
C ASN A 194 5.07 12.47 26.35
N GLY A 195 3.95 12.28 25.63
CA GLY A 195 3.89 11.44 24.43
C GLY A 195 4.87 11.85 23.32
N ARG A 196 5.35 13.09 23.33
CA ARG A 196 6.36 13.61 22.39
C ARG A 196 7.80 13.32 22.79
N CYS A 197 8.03 12.88 24.03
CA CYS A 197 9.34 12.65 24.64
C CYS A 197 9.28 11.40 25.55
N LEU A 198 8.72 10.30 25.06
CA LEU A 198 8.49 9.09 25.85
C LEU A 198 9.78 8.49 26.41
N GLU A 199 10.93 8.71 25.77
CA GLU A 199 12.26 8.27 26.19
C GLU A 199 12.67 8.80 27.57
N GLU A 200 12.09 9.92 28.03
CA GLU A 200 12.38 10.48 29.36
C GLU A 200 11.80 9.62 30.49
N THR A 201 10.68 8.92 30.22
CA THR A 201 9.98 8.05 31.19
C THR A 201 10.21 6.57 30.90
N LEU A 202 10.14 6.17 29.63
CA LEU A 202 10.29 4.80 29.15
C LEU A 202 11.72 4.57 28.65
N THR A 203 12.65 4.47 29.59
CA THR A 203 14.07 4.26 29.27
C THR A 203 14.32 2.90 28.60
N PRO A 204 15.40 2.74 27.82
CA PRO A 204 15.76 1.45 27.24
C PRO A 204 15.84 0.32 28.27
N ASP A 205 16.50 0.55 29.40
CA ASP A 205 16.62 -0.44 30.49
C ASP A 205 15.25 -0.89 31.03
N PHE A 206 14.31 0.05 31.12
CA PHE A 206 12.94 -0.26 31.53
C PHE A 206 12.26 -1.14 30.47
N LEU A 207 12.34 -0.75 29.20
CA LEU A 207 11.70 -1.45 28.08
C LEU A 207 12.26 -2.86 27.84
N GLU A 208 13.58 -3.05 27.97
CA GLU A 208 14.23 -4.35 27.76
C GLU A 208 13.77 -5.43 28.75
N GLY A 209 13.38 -5.02 29.97
CA GLY A 209 12.93 -5.93 31.02
C GLY A 209 11.47 -6.39 30.91
N LEU A 210 10.68 -5.85 29.98
CA LEU A 210 9.23 -6.08 29.96
C LEU A 210 8.83 -7.34 29.19
N PRO A 211 7.85 -8.10 29.72
CA PRO A 211 7.40 -9.33 29.09
C PRO A 211 6.62 -9.04 27.80
N ARG A 212 6.63 -10.00 26.87
CA ARG A 212 6.02 -9.91 25.54
C ARG A 212 4.94 -10.97 25.34
N PRO A 213 4.01 -10.80 24.38
CA PRO A 213 3.93 -9.75 23.38
C PRO A 213 3.45 -8.40 23.94
N TRP A 214 3.79 -7.32 23.24
CA TRP A 214 3.31 -5.97 23.54
C TRP A 214 2.08 -5.59 22.73
N LEU A 215 1.22 -4.79 23.36
CA LEU A 215 0.16 -4.02 22.72
C LEU A 215 0.35 -2.55 23.10
N VAL A 216 0.55 -1.68 22.11
CA VAL A 216 0.65 -0.24 22.31
C VAL A 216 -0.65 0.42 21.87
N ILE A 217 -1.14 1.37 22.66
CA ILE A 217 -2.36 2.13 22.43
C ILE A 217 -2.02 3.62 22.53
N GLU A 218 -2.21 4.35 21.44
CA GLU A 218 -2.00 5.80 21.35
C GLU A 218 -3.36 6.50 21.28
N ASP A 219 -3.71 7.19 22.37
CA ASP A 219 -4.99 7.86 22.64
C ASP A 219 -4.72 9.23 23.30
N ALA A 220 -3.70 9.96 22.82
CA ALA A 220 -3.22 11.19 23.44
C ALA A 220 -4.04 12.42 23.02
N ASP A 221 -3.41 13.56 22.76
CA ASP A 221 -4.07 14.85 22.48
C ASP A 221 -4.59 15.01 21.03
N HIS A 222 -4.65 13.92 20.26
CA HIS A 222 -5.14 13.85 18.87
C HIS A 222 -4.42 14.79 17.88
N VAL A 223 -3.23 15.28 18.23
CA VAL A 223 -2.43 16.11 17.33
C VAL A 223 -1.37 15.27 16.63
N TYR A 224 -1.01 15.69 15.43
CA TYR A 224 -0.06 14.99 14.57
C TYR A 224 1.28 14.75 15.27
N GLU A 225 1.82 15.77 15.94
CA GLU A 225 3.14 15.73 16.55
C GLU A 225 3.25 14.63 17.61
N THR A 226 2.19 14.44 18.40
CA THR A 226 2.15 13.42 19.46
C THR A 226 2.01 12.02 18.86
N SER A 227 0.99 11.77 18.04
CA SER A 227 0.79 10.45 17.42
C SER A 227 2.02 10.02 16.60
N SER A 228 2.62 10.95 15.86
CA SER A 228 3.83 10.72 15.06
C SER A 228 5.04 10.41 15.94
N ALA A 229 5.21 11.10 17.08
CA ALA A 229 6.28 10.80 18.04
C ALA A 229 6.12 9.43 18.71
N VAL A 230 4.90 9.06 19.13
CA VAL A 230 4.62 7.75 19.74
C VAL A 230 4.89 6.62 18.74
N LEU A 231 4.42 6.74 17.49
CA LEU A 231 4.68 5.77 16.43
C LEU A 231 6.19 5.58 16.19
N ARG A 232 6.95 6.69 16.04
CA ARG A 232 8.41 6.63 15.88
C ARG A 232 9.11 6.01 17.08
N PHE A 233 8.67 6.33 18.28
CA PHE A 233 9.26 5.83 19.52
C PHE A 233 9.12 4.31 19.63
N PHE A 234 7.92 3.77 19.43
CA PHE A 234 7.68 2.33 19.59
C PHE A 234 8.09 1.48 18.37
N HIS A 235 8.20 2.06 17.18
CA HIS A 235 8.60 1.37 15.96
C HIS A 235 9.81 0.43 16.11
N PRO A 236 10.97 0.87 16.65
CA PRO A 236 12.14 0.00 16.82
C PRO A 236 11.97 -1.08 17.90
N TRP A 237 11.00 -0.93 18.80
CA TRP A 237 10.78 -1.85 19.92
C TRP A 237 9.75 -2.95 19.65
N LEU A 238 8.80 -2.68 18.75
CA LEU A 238 7.78 -3.64 18.36
C LEU A 238 8.39 -4.80 17.58
N ARG A 239 7.93 -6.02 17.86
CA ARG A 239 8.28 -7.25 17.15
C ARG A 239 7.15 -7.68 16.21
N VAL A 240 7.49 -8.52 15.23
CA VAL A 240 6.52 -9.12 14.31
C VAL A 240 5.38 -9.78 15.10
N GLY A 241 4.15 -9.48 14.71
CA GLY A 241 2.92 -9.95 15.36
C GLY A 241 2.43 -9.08 16.52
N GLU A 242 3.24 -8.13 17.01
CA GLU A 242 2.80 -7.14 18.00
C GLU A 242 2.03 -5.99 17.32
N TYR A 243 1.25 -5.26 18.13
CA TYR A 243 0.31 -4.25 17.63
C TYR A 243 0.60 -2.89 18.22
N ILE A 244 0.38 -1.86 17.40
CA ILE A 244 0.16 -0.49 17.84
C ILE A 244 -1.21 -0.04 17.30
N VAL A 245 -2.06 0.45 18.20
CA VAL A 245 -3.39 0.97 17.87
C VAL A 245 -3.35 2.48 18.04
N VAL A 246 -3.66 3.20 16.98
CA VAL A 246 -3.75 4.67 16.96
C VAL A 246 -5.21 5.07 16.92
N GLU A 247 -5.66 5.82 17.91
CA GLU A 247 -7.06 6.21 18.08
C GLU A 247 -7.38 7.51 17.35
N ASP A 248 -8.66 7.89 17.37
CA ASP A 248 -9.16 9.19 16.91
C ASP A 248 -8.89 9.58 15.45
N GLY A 249 -8.52 8.61 14.62
CA GLY A 249 -8.53 8.78 13.16
C GLY A 249 -9.91 9.25 12.66
N ILE A 250 -10.98 8.84 13.34
CA ILE A 250 -12.35 9.21 13.01
C ILE A 250 -12.63 10.72 13.08
N ILE A 251 -11.78 11.51 13.75
CA ILE A 251 -11.94 12.97 13.80
C ILE A 251 -11.97 13.57 12.39
N SER A 252 -11.28 12.96 11.42
CA SER A 252 -11.36 13.31 9.99
C SER A 252 -12.80 13.29 9.45
N ASN A 253 -13.65 12.40 9.98
CA ASN A 253 -15.05 12.27 9.59
C ASN A 253 -16.02 13.04 10.49
N LEU A 254 -15.60 13.47 11.68
CA LEU A 254 -16.38 14.32 12.58
C LEU A 254 -16.36 15.80 12.15
N ALA A 255 -15.23 16.26 11.60
CA ALA A 255 -15.05 17.62 11.15
C ALA A 255 -16.15 18.08 10.16
N GLU A 256 -16.54 19.35 10.24
CA GLU A 256 -17.48 19.95 9.29
C GLU A 256 -16.82 20.22 7.93
N GLU A 257 -15.53 20.54 7.95
CA GLU A 257 -14.75 20.81 6.75
C GLU A 257 -14.51 19.53 5.96
N ARG A 258 -14.99 19.52 4.70
CA ARG A 258 -14.76 18.39 3.79
C ARG A 258 -13.27 18.27 3.48
N GLY A 259 -12.74 17.06 3.65
CA GLY A 259 -11.34 16.77 3.38
C GLY A 259 -10.40 17.10 4.53
N PHE A 260 -10.92 17.51 5.69
CA PHE A 260 -10.14 17.62 6.91
C PHE A 260 -9.50 16.26 7.25
N VAL A 261 -8.23 16.31 7.68
CA VAL A 261 -7.47 15.11 8.08
C VAL A 261 -6.98 15.35 9.51
N SER A 262 -7.36 14.46 10.43
CA SER A 262 -6.95 14.54 11.83
C SER A 262 -5.45 14.31 12.01
N GLY A 263 -4.92 14.74 13.15
CA GLY A 263 -3.53 14.46 13.56
C GLY A 263 -3.16 12.98 13.45
N PRO A 264 -3.95 12.07 14.06
CA PRO A 264 -3.74 10.63 13.96
C PRO A 264 -3.72 10.11 12.52
N HIS A 265 -4.64 10.56 11.65
CA HIS A 265 -4.62 10.16 10.24
C HIS A 265 -3.40 10.68 9.49
N MET A 266 -2.95 11.92 9.76
CA MET A 266 -1.72 12.45 9.17
C MET A 266 -0.52 11.61 9.61
N ALA A 267 -0.43 11.28 10.91
CA ALA A 267 0.65 10.47 11.47
C ALA A 267 0.64 9.04 10.90
N LEU A 268 -0.52 8.38 10.83
CA LEU A 268 -0.68 7.04 10.25
C LEU A 268 -0.29 7.01 8.76
N LYS A 269 -0.75 8.00 7.97
CA LYS A 269 -0.43 8.09 6.54
C LYS A 269 1.07 8.23 6.31
N GLU A 270 1.72 9.12 7.04
CA GLU A 270 3.16 9.32 6.96
C GLU A 270 3.92 8.07 7.41
N PHE A 271 3.55 7.51 8.57
CA PHE A 271 4.24 6.36 9.14
C PHE A 271 4.15 5.13 8.24
N LEU A 272 2.96 4.83 7.70
CA LEU A 272 2.77 3.71 6.77
C LEU A 272 3.47 3.94 5.43
N ALA A 273 3.64 5.18 5.00
CA ALA A 273 4.43 5.50 3.81
C ALA A 273 5.94 5.28 4.06
N GLN A 274 6.44 5.66 5.25
CA GLN A 274 7.84 5.50 5.64
C GLN A 274 8.22 4.03 5.93
N HIS A 275 7.28 3.27 6.49
CA HIS A 275 7.47 1.88 6.94
C HIS A 275 6.61 0.89 6.14
N ALA A 276 6.45 1.16 4.85
CA ALA A 276 5.65 0.33 3.96
C ALA A 276 6.18 -1.10 3.92
N GLY A 277 5.29 -2.08 4.13
CA GLY A 277 5.65 -3.49 4.19
C GLY A 277 6.21 -3.94 5.54
N GLU A 278 6.42 -3.04 6.51
CA GLU A 278 6.72 -3.40 7.91
C GLU A 278 5.46 -3.46 8.78
N TYR A 279 4.35 -2.88 8.30
CA TYR A 279 3.06 -2.89 8.98
C TYR A 279 1.94 -3.21 8.00
N GLU A 280 0.93 -3.92 8.50
CA GLU A 280 -0.38 -4.02 7.84
C GLU A 280 -1.45 -3.36 8.72
N ILE A 281 -2.46 -2.78 8.07
CA ILE A 281 -3.69 -2.40 8.75
C ILE A 281 -4.49 -3.68 8.96
N ALA A 282 -4.75 -4.01 10.23
CA ALA A 282 -5.57 -5.14 10.64
C ALA A 282 -7.05 -4.86 10.37
N GLY A 283 -7.44 -5.06 9.10
CA GLY A 283 -8.79 -4.84 8.60
C GLY A 283 -9.85 -5.67 9.33
N GLU A 284 -9.48 -6.79 9.94
CA GLU A 284 -10.42 -7.60 10.73
C GLU A 284 -10.99 -6.87 11.95
N TYR A 285 -10.32 -5.81 12.44
CA TYR A 285 -10.83 -4.95 13.51
C TYR A 285 -11.47 -3.69 12.94
N CYS A 286 -10.81 -3.05 11.98
CA CYS A 286 -11.33 -1.83 11.35
C CYS A 286 -12.69 -2.04 10.68
N ASP A 287 -12.89 -3.22 10.09
CA ASP A 287 -14.04 -3.53 9.24
C ASP A 287 -15.06 -4.46 9.91
N PHE A 288 -14.89 -4.77 11.21
CA PHE A 288 -15.68 -5.80 11.90
C PHE A 288 -17.19 -5.53 11.88
N PHE A 289 -17.59 -4.28 12.13
CA PHE A 289 -19.00 -3.87 12.13
C PHE A 289 -19.46 -3.30 10.77
N GLY A 290 -18.55 -3.19 9.81
CA GLY A 290 -18.68 -2.41 8.58
C GLY A 290 -17.39 -1.65 8.30
N TYR A 291 -17.22 -1.12 7.09
CA TYR A 291 -15.94 -0.52 6.67
C TYR A 291 -15.53 0.65 7.58
N ASN A 292 -14.34 0.55 8.19
CA ASN A 292 -13.78 1.53 9.13
C ASN A 292 -14.78 1.99 10.21
N LEU A 293 -15.51 1.05 10.81
CA LEU A 293 -16.56 1.34 11.78
C LEU A 293 -16.02 1.17 13.22
N THR A 294 -15.13 2.12 13.58
CA THR A 294 -14.29 2.21 14.80
C THR A 294 -13.82 3.68 14.97
N TRP A 295 -13.38 4.13 16.16
CA TRP A 295 -12.69 5.43 16.26
C TRP A 295 -11.23 5.34 15.82
N CYS A 296 -10.67 4.13 15.86
CA CYS A 296 -9.34 3.77 15.38
C CYS A 296 -9.34 3.50 13.86
N THR A 297 -9.99 4.35 13.05
CA THR A 297 -10.11 4.12 11.59
C THR A 297 -8.73 3.94 10.94
N ASN A 298 -8.50 2.77 10.32
CA ASN A 298 -7.18 2.33 9.82
C ASN A 298 -6.04 2.36 10.86
N GLY A 299 -6.35 2.47 12.14
CA GLY A 299 -5.40 2.69 13.23
C GLY A 299 -4.90 1.42 13.91
N PHE A 300 -5.51 0.25 13.63
CA PHE A 300 -4.99 -1.03 14.11
C PHE A 300 -3.82 -1.50 13.24
N LEU A 301 -2.59 -1.22 13.65
CA LEU A 301 -1.40 -1.65 12.92
C LEU A 301 -0.80 -2.91 13.55
N ARG A 302 -0.61 -3.95 12.73
CA ARG A 302 0.17 -5.13 13.10
C ARG A 302 1.55 -5.01 12.49
N LYS A 303 2.61 -5.13 13.30
CA LYS A 303 3.97 -5.22 12.77
C LYS A 303 4.11 -6.56 12.04
N ILE A 304 4.47 -6.50 10.78
CA ILE A 304 4.73 -7.65 9.93
C ILE A 304 6.21 -7.72 9.62
N ASP A 305 6.66 -8.90 9.24
CA ASP A 305 8.06 -9.10 8.92
C ASP A 305 8.34 -8.60 7.50
N SER A 306 9.00 -7.44 7.41
CA SER A 306 9.53 -6.93 6.13
C SER A 306 10.74 -7.76 5.65
N GLY A 307 11.41 -8.46 6.57
CA GLY A 307 12.63 -9.24 6.36
C GLY A 307 12.38 -10.67 5.91
N THR A 308 11.37 -11.39 6.42
CA THR A 308 11.13 -12.78 5.97
C THR A 308 10.79 -12.87 4.50
N ALA A 309 10.05 -11.90 3.93
CA ALA A 309 9.77 -11.93 2.50
C ALA A 309 11.06 -11.80 1.66
N LEU A 310 11.94 -10.86 1.99
CA LEU A 310 13.20 -10.66 1.25
C LEU A 310 14.25 -11.72 1.57
N ASP A 311 14.34 -12.20 2.80
CA ASP A 311 15.24 -13.30 3.19
C ASP A 311 14.78 -14.63 2.57
N ASP A 312 13.47 -14.88 2.46
CA ASP A 312 12.94 -16.03 1.75
C ASP A 312 13.19 -15.91 0.24
N ILE A 313 12.97 -14.73 -0.35
CA ILE A 313 13.34 -14.46 -1.75
C ILE A 313 14.84 -14.64 -1.95
N ARG A 314 15.68 -14.18 -1.03
CA ARG A 314 17.13 -14.37 -1.08
C ARG A 314 17.50 -15.85 -1.02
N ARG A 315 16.86 -16.64 -0.15
CA ARG A 315 17.01 -18.10 -0.14
C ARG A 315 16.56 -18.74 -1.45
N LEU A 316 15.52 -18.21 -2.10
CA LEU A 316 15.10 -18.66 -3.44
C LEU A 316 16.17 -18.34 -4.50
N VAL A 317 16.74 -17.14 -4.49
CA VAL A 317 17.86 -16.75 -5.38
C VAL A 317 19.07 -17.65 -5.14
N ASP A 318 19.53 -17.76 -3.89
CA ASP A 318 20.68 -18.58 -3.49
C ASP A 318 20.43 -20.07 -3.78
N GLY A 319 19.19 -20.53 -3.70
CA GLY A 319 18.75 -21.89 -4.02
C GLY A 319 18.45 -22.15 -5.51
N GLY A 320 18.67 -21.18 -6.40
CA GLY A 320 18.48 -21.32 -7.85
C GLY A 320 17.02 -21.28 -8.32
N ARG A 321 16.05 -20.96 -7.46
CA ARG A 321 14.61 -20.81 -7.78
C ARG A 321 14.29 -19.39 -8.28
N ARG A 322 15.02 -18.97 -9.30
CA ARG A 322 15.04 -17.57 -9.78
C ARG A 322 13.70 -17.07 -10.29
N ALA A 323 12.97 -17.86 -11.08
CA ALA A 323 11.70 -17.42 -11.67
C ALA A 323 10.67 -17.03 -10.60
N GLU A 324 10.64 -17.79 -9.50
CA GLU A 324 9.77 -17.52 -8.37
C GLU A 324 10.24 -16.33 -7.54
N ALA A 325 11.54 -16.24 -7.26
CA ALA A 325 12.13 -15.07 -6.62
C ALA A 325 11.82 -13.79 -7.42
N PHE A 326 11.99 -13.84 -8.74
CA PHE A 326 11.77 -12.72 -9.64
C PHE A 326 10.30 -12.32 -9.71
N ALA A 327 9.37 -13.27 -9.72
CA ALA A 327 7.94 -12.98 -9.65
C ALA A 327 7.57 -12.23 -8.35
N LEU A 328 8.05 -12.71 -7.20
CA LEU A 328 7.83 -12.05 -5.91
C LEU A 328 8.46 -10.66 -5.86
N LEU A 329 9.65 -10.50 -6.45
CA LEU A 329 10.31 -9.20 -6.55
C LEU A 329 9.57 -8.24 -7.48
N ASN A 330 8.97 -8.72 -8.58
CA ASN A 330 8.09 -7.91 -9.44
C ASN A 330 6.84 -7.45 -8.66
N GLU A 331 6.23 -8.30 -7.84
CA GLU A 331 5.10 -7.92 -6.98
C GLU A 331 5.48 -6.86 -5.95
N ILE A 332 6.68 -6.96 -5.36
CA ILE A 332 7.21 -5.93 -4.46
C ILE A 332 7.40 -4.62 -5.24
N LYS A 333 7.99 -4.68 -6.43
CA LYS A 333 8.27 -3.52 -7.28
C LYS A 333 7.00 -2.78 -7.72
N ALA A 334 5.96 -3.52 -8.07
CA ALA A 334 4.65 -2.99 -8.48
C ALA A 334 3.98 -2.12 -7.41
N ARG A 335 4.36 -2.27 -6.13
CA ARG A 335 3.85 -1.43 -5.03
C ARG A 335 4.37 0.00 -5.09
N ARG A 336 5.38 0.29 -5.92
CA ARG A 336 6.01 1.62 -6.07
C ARG A 336 6.56 2.20 -4.76
N VAL A 337 6.94 1.31 -3.84
CA VAL A 337 7.63 1.68 -2.60
C VAL A 337 9.04 1.09 -2.63
N PRO A 338 10.09 1.90 -2.49
CA PRO A 338 11.46 1.40 -2.43
C PRO A 338 11.63 0.45 -1.24
N VAL A 339 12.16 -0.76 -1.51
CA VAL A 339 12.49 -1.74 -0.47
C VAL A 339 13.97 -2.07 -0.54
N ARG A 340 14.69 -1.87 0.56
CA ARG A 340 16.14 -2.07 0.61
C ARG A 340 16.51 -3.50 0.25
N GLY A 341 17.39 -3.67 -0.73
CA GLY A 341 17.82 -4.96 -1.24
C GLY A 341 16.88 -5.60 -2.27
N GLY A 342 15.69 -5.04 -2.51
CA GLY A 342 14.75 -5.57 -3.49
C GLY A 342 15.30 -5.46 -4.91
N ASP A 343 15.75 -4.27 -5.31
CA ASP A 343 16.31 -4.05 -6.65
C ASP A 343 17.69 -4.68 -6.80
N TYR A 344 18.46 -4.79 -5.71
CA TYR A 344 19.67 -5.61 -5.70
C TYR A 344 19.41 -7.09 -6.03
N LEU A 345 18.41 -7.72 -5.40
CA LEU A 345 18.07 -9.12 -5.70
C LEU A 345 17.51 -9.27 -7.12
N ARG A 346 16.72 -8.29 -7.61
CA ARG A 346 16.29 -8.25 -9.02
C ARG A 346 17.48 -8.21 -9.96
N ALA A 347 18.49 -7.41 -9.66
CA ALA A 347 19.71 -7.33 -10.45
C ALA A 347 20.46 -8.67 -10.49
N LEU A 348 20.51 -9.41 -9.38
CA LEU A 348 21.08 -10.76 -9.38
C LEU A 348 20.33 -11.68 -10.34
N CYS A 349 18.99 -11.67 -10.31
CA CYS A 349 18.18 -12.43 -11.27
C CYS A 349 18.48 -12.05 -12.73
N PHE A 350 18.65 -10.76 -13.02
CA PHE A 350 18.97 -10.27 -14.36
C PHE A 350 20.38 -10.68 -14.83
N VAL A 351 21.41 -10.56 -13.98
CA VAL A 351 22.78 -11.02 -14.29
C VAL A 351 22.75 -12.50 -14.69
N GLU A 352 22.07 -13.28 -13.87
CA GLU A 352 21.92 -14.71 -14.03
C GLU A 352 21.09 -15.10 -15.26
N GLY A 353 20.16 -14.25 -15.69
CA GLY A 353 19.39 -14.36 -16.93
C GLY A 353 20.11 -13.83 -18.17
N GLY A 354 21.37 -13.38 -18.05
CA GLY A 354 22.12 -12.83 -19.18
C GLY A 354 21.66 -11.44 -19.64
N GLN A 355 21.04 -10.66 -18.74
CA GLN A 355 20.50 -9.33 -19.01
C GLN A 355 21.28 -8.24 -18.25
N PRO A 356 22.55 -7.98 -18.60
CA PRO A 356 23.42 -7.09 -17.82
C PRO A 356 22.93 -5.65 -17.81
N PHE A 357 22.27 -5.17 -18.87
CA PHE A 357 21.71 -3.83 -18.91
C PHE A 357 20.59 -3.66 -17.86
N ALA A 358 19.63 -4.59 -17.82
CA ALA A 358 18.57 -4.56 -16.82
C ALA A 358 19.09 -4.67 -15.38
N ALA A 359 20.15 -5.48 -15.17
CA ALA A 359 20.82 -5.56 -13.88
C ALA A 359 21.44 -4.21 -13.47
N ILE A 360 22.13 -3.53 -14.38
CA ILE A 360 22.74 -2.22 -14.13
C ILE A 360 21.67 -1.18 -13.77
N GLU A 361 20.56 -1.13 -14.49
CA GLU A 361 19.49 -0.18 -14.20
C GLU A 361 18.78 -0.47 -12.87
N ALA A 362 18.52 -1.74 -12.56
CA ALA A 362 18.00 -2.12 -11.23
C ALA A 362 18.96 -1.70 -10.10
N LEU A 363 20.27 -1.89 -10.27
CA LEU A 363 21.26 -1.46 -9.27
C LEU A 363 21.33 0.07 -9.11
N LYS A 364 21.18 0.82 -10.21
CA LYS A 364 21.08 2.28 -10.13
C LYS A 364 19.83 2.70 -9.36
N GLU A 365 18.69 2.04 -9.59
CA GLU A 365 17.47 2.28 -8.81
C GLU A 365 17.68 2.00 -7.32
N GLU A 366 18.25 0.84 -6.96
CA GLU A 366 18.62 0.49 -5.57
C GLU A 366 19.45 1.60 -4.93
N LEU A 367 20.50 2.08 -5.62
CA LEU A 367 21.45 3.04 -5.09
C LEU A 367 20.93 4.48 -5.05
N ARG A 368 19.88 4.82 -5.81
CA ARG A 368 19.20 6.11 -5.69
C ARG A 368 18.45 6.22 -4.35
N TYR A 369 17.82 5.14 -3.91
CA TYR A 369 17.07 5.10 -2.66
C TYR A 369 17.91 4.67 -1.46
N PHE A 370 18.86 3.76 -1.67
CA PHE A 370 19.72 3.18 -0.64
C PHE A 370 21.20 3.35 -1.03
N PRO A 371 21.72 4.59 -1.00
CA PRO A 371 23.08 4.90 -1.44
C PRO A 371 24.17 4.28 -0.57
N ASP A 372 23.83 3.65 0.55
CA ASP A 372 24.74 2.94 1.45
C ASP A 372 24.77 1.41 1.21
N ASN A 373 24.01 0.89 0.23
CA ASN A 373 23.99 -0.53 -0.11
C ASN A 373 25.33 -0.96 -0.76
N GLY A 374 26.28 -1.39 0.08
CA GLY A 374 27.61 -1.84 -0.32
C GLY A 374 27.63 -2.95 -1.37
N PRO A 375 26.90 -4.07 -1.19
CA PRO A 375 26.80 -5.13 -2.18
C PRO A 375 26.32 -4.65 -3.56
N ALA A 376 25.32 -3.76 -3.60
CA ALA A 376 24.82 -3.20 -4.86
C ALA A 376 25.88 -2.34 -5.57
N LYS A 377 26.64 -1.52 -4.84
CA LYS A 377 27.76 -0.74 -5.42
C LYS A 377 28.81 -1.62 -6.06
N ILE A 378 29.25 -2.65 -5.35
CA ILE A 378 30.29 -3.58 -5.82
C ILE A 378 29.83 -4.27 -7.12
N LEU A 379 28.57 -4.74 -7.14
CA LEU A 379 28.03 -5.39 -8.33
C LEU A 379 27.88 -4.42 -9.51
N LEU A 380 27.42 -3.19 -9.25
CA LEU A 380 27.28 -2.16 -10.29
C LEU A 380 28.63 -1.80 -10.92
N GLU A 381 29.67 -1.61 -10.09
CA GLU A 381 31.04 -1.33 -10.56
C GLU A 381 31.58 -2.48 -11.41
N SER A 382 31.37 -3.72 -10.97
CA SER A 382 31.77 -4.91 -11.72
C SER A 382 31.10 -4.96 -13.10
N LEU A 383 29.77 -4.83 -13.17
CA LEU A 383 29.02 -4.89 -14.42
C LEU A 383 29.30 -3.72 -15.36
N SER A 384 29.48 -2.51 -14.82
CA SER A 384 29.76 -1.30 -15.59
C SER A 384 31.17 -1.32 -16.19
N SER A 385 32.13 -1.92 -15.49
CA SER A 385 33.50 -2.08 -16.00
C SER A 385 33.58 -3.04 -17.20
N ALA A 386 32.72 -4.07 -17.20
CA ALA A 386 32.63 -5.06 -18.28
C ALA A 386 31.86 -4.53 -19.50
N ASN A 387 30.96 -3.56 -19.31
CA ASN A 387 30.12 -2.96 -20.35
C ASN A 387 30.44 -1.48 -20.57
N ARG A 388 31.72 -1.13 -20.75
CA ARG A 388 32.08 0.25 -21.09
C ARG A 388 31.43 0.61 -22.44
N PRO A 389 30.67 1.71 -22.51
CA PRO A 389 30.16 2.19 -23.78
C PRO A 389 31.33 2.49 -24.72
N GLU A 390 31.11 2.32 -26.02
CA GLU A 390 32.08 2.75 -27.02
C GLU A 390 32.39 4.25 -26.85
N PRO A 391 33.60 4.71 -27.19
CA PRO A 391 33.93 6.12 -27.13
C PRO A 391 32.92 6.91 -27.97
N SER A 392 32.31 7.93 -27.37
CA SER A 392 31.36 8.81 -28.05
C SER A 392 31.94 9.31 -29.37
N VAL A 393 31.12 9.25 -30.42
CA VAL A 393 31.50 9.66 -31.77
C VAL A 393 31.34 11.17 -31.97
N ALA A 394 30.56 11.81 -31.10
CA ALA A 394 30.36 13.24 -31.07
C ALA A 394 31.53 13.94 -30.36
N ALA A 395 31.71 15.24 -30.61
CA ALA A 395 32.73 16.06 -29.94
C ALA A 395 32.12 17.40 -29.48
N GLY A 396 32.76 18.04 -28.51
CA GLY A 396 32.32 19.35 -28.01
C GLY A 396 31.21 19.27 -26.97
N GLU A 397 30.26 20.21 -27.06
CA GLU A 397 29.23 20.48 -26.05
C GLU A 397 28.43 19.24 -25.64
N PHE A 398 28.06 18.40 -26.61
CA PHE A 398 27.29 17.18 -26.35
C PHE A 398 28.01 16.23 -25.41
N ASN A 399 29.32 16.00 -25.58
CA ASN A 399 30.10 15.11 -24.72
C ASN A 399 30.26 15.65 -23.30
N GLU A 400 30.38 16.97 -23.16
CA GLU A 400 30.44 17.62 -21.86
C GLU A 400 29.16 17.36 -21.06
N ILE A 401 27.99 17.61 -21.68
CA ILE A 401 26.69 17.37 -21.03
C ILE A 401 26.49 15.87 -20.79
N MET A 402 26.76 15.04 -21.81
CA MET A 402 26.64 13.57 -21.74
C MET A 402 27.40 12.99 -20.54
N GLY A 403 28.63 13.45 -20.31
CA GLY A 403 29.46 12.98 -19.18
C GLY A 403 28.80 13.20 -17.82
N LEU A 404 28.01 14.27 -17.67
CA LEU A 404 27.29 14.59 -16.43
C LEU A 404 25.94 13.86 -16.32
N ILE A 405 25.23 13.69 -17.44
CA ILE A 405 23.87 13.13 -17.43
C ILE A 405 23.83 11.60 -17.52
N ARG A 406 24.91 10.94 -17.95
CA ARG A 406 24.91 9.48 -18.21
C ARG A 406 24.44 8.62 -17.02
N PRO A 407 24.75 8.94 -15.75
CA PRO A 407 24.22 8.19 -14.61
C PRO A 407 22.69 8.36 -14.41
N TYR A 408 22.08 9.35 -15.05
CA TYR A 408 20.70 9.80 -14.85
C TYR A 408 19.78 9.49 -16.04
N THR A 409 20.25 8.74 -17.05
CA THR A 409 19.42 8.36 -18.20
C THR A 409 19.71 6.94 -18.65
N MET A 410 18.66 6.29 -19.15
CA MET A 410 18.71 4.96 -19.79
C MET A 410 18.84 5.06 -21.31
N LEU A 411 18.67 6.26 -21.88
CA LEU A 411 18.67 6.49 -23.32
C LEU A 411 20.02 6.12 -23.93
N GLY A 412 19.97 5.53 -25.13
CA GLY A 412 21.14 5.32 -25.97
C GLY A 412 21.76 6.64 -26.43
N GLU A 413 23.05 6.64 -26.77
CA GLU A 413 23.75 7.83 -27.26
C GLU A 413 23.08 8.44 -28.50
N LYS A 414 22.57 7.60 -29.42
CA LYS A 414 21.88 8.05 -30.64
C LYS A 414 20.61 8.85 -30.33
N ARG A 415 19.80 8.37 -29.38
CA ARG A 415 18.59 9.05 -28.90
C ARG A 415 18.91 10.36 -28.21
N LEU A 416 19.93 10.38 -27.36
CA LEU A 416 20.42 11.62 -26.72
C LEU A 416 20.97 12.62 -27.74
N LEU A 417 21.70 12.15 -28.77
CA LEU A 417 22.22 13.01 -29.83
C LEU A 417 21.09 13.55 -30.72
N SER A 418 20.04 12.76 -30.96
CA SER A 418 18.81 13.21 -31.62
C SER A 418 18.13 14.33 -30.82
N LEU A 419 17.89 14.11 -29.52
CA LEU A 419 17.37 15.15 -28.61
C LEU A 419 18.23 16.41 -28.68
N PHE A 420 19.55 16.25 -28.63
CA PHE A 420 20.48 17.38 -28.68
C PHE A 420 20.33 18.20 -29.97
N ASN A 421 20.37 17.53 -31.13
CA ASN A 421 20.31 18.21 -32.42
C ASN A 421 18.96 18.89 -32.67
N LEU A 422 17.85 18.19 -32.42
CA LEU A 422 16.50 18.72 -32.64
C LEU A 422 16.19 19.89 -31.71
N ALA A 423 16.55 19.78 -30.43
CA ALA A 423 16.37 20.87 -29.47
C ALA A 423 17.23 22.09 -29.80
N ARG A 424 18.46 21.88 -30.29
CA ARG A 424 19.35 22.97 -30.70
C ARG A 424 18.82 23.66 -31.96
N GLU A 425 18.36 22.91 -32.95
CA GLU A 425 17.75 23.45 -34.16
C GLU A 425 16.55 24.35 -33.83
N ILE A 426 15.66 23.91 -32.92
CA ILE A 426 14.53 24.74 -32.46
C ILE A 426 14.99 26.06 -31.84
N CYS A 427 16.08 26.04 -31.07
CA CYS A 427 16.64 27.25 -30.48
C CYS A 427 17.29 28.16 -31.53
N GLU A 428 17.99 27.58 -32.51
CA GLU A 428 18.64 28.31 -33.60
C GLU A 428 17.65 28.97 -34.56
N LEU A 429 16.55 28.26 -34.89
CA LEU A 429 15.41 28.76 -35.66
C LEU A 429 14.51 29.70 -34.84
N ASP A 430 14.71 29.74 -33.52
CA ASP A 430 13.96 30.56 -32.58
C ASP A 430 12.44 30.32 -32.70
N LEU A 431 12.00 29.05 -32.68
CA LEU A 431 10.58 28.70 -32.74
C LEU A 431 9.87 29.01 -31.40
N PRO A 432 8.62 29.52 -31.39
CA PRO A 432 7.87 29.80 -30.16
C PRO A 432 7.44 28.54 -29.41
N GLY A 433 7.31 28.64 -28.09
CA GLY A 433 6.78 27.58 -27.23
C GLY A 433 7.77 27.06 -26.19
N ASN A 434 7.32 26.15 -25.34
CA ASN A 434 8.12 25.48 -24.32
C ASN A 434 8.63 24.12 -24.80
N PHE A 435 9.55 23.54 -24.04
CA PHE A 435 9.90 22.13 -24.19
C PHE A 435 9.11 21.33 -23.17
N VAL A 436 8.75 20.10 -23.54
CA VAL A 436 8.05 19.17 -22.66
C VAL A 436 8.69 17.81 -22.77
N GLU A 437 8.93 17.17 -21.63
CA GLU A 437 9.26 15.75 -21.53
C GLU A 437 8.19 15.05 -20.70
N CYS A 438 7.69 13.93 -21.22
CA CYS A 438 6.74 13.05 -20.53
C CYS A 438 7.41 11.69 -20.35
N GLY A 439 7.84 11.39 -19.13
CA GLY A 439 8.74 10.27 -18.82
C GLY A 439 10.16 10.78 -18.63
N VAL A 440 10.57 10.91 -17.37
CA VAL A 440 11.79 11.61 -16.95
C VAL A 440 12.77 10.66 -16.28
N ALA A 441 12.25 9.68 -15.52
CA ALA A 441 13.03 8.79 -14.68
C ALA A 441 14.03 9.60 -13.81
N ALA A 442 15.33 9.31 -13.90
CA ALA A 442 16.36 10.02 -13.13
C ALA A 442 16.72 11.42 -13.67
N GLY A 443 16.15 11.84 -14.80
CA GLY A 443 16.18 13.24 -15.27
C GLY A 443 17.32 13.62 -16.20
N GLY A 444 18.12 12.68 -16.69
CA GLY A 444 19.27 12.99 -17.56
C GLY A 444 18.88 13.62 -18.90
N SER A 445 17.82 13.16 -19.55
CA SER A 445 17.28 13.73 -20.79
C SER A 445 16.66 15.11 -20.57
N SER A 446 15.86 15.27 -19.52
CA SER A 446 15.40 16.59 -19.06
C SER A 446 16.55 17.57 -18.86
N ALA A 447 17.61 17.16 -18.17
CA ALA A 447 18.75 18.03 -17.90
C ALA A 447 19.52 18.41 -19.19
N LEU A 448 19.63 17.49 -20.16
CA LEU A 448 20.16 17.77 -21.50
C LEU A 448 19.32 18.83 -22.22
N LEU A 449 18.00 18.64 -22.30
CA LEU A 449 17.09 19.58 -22.94
C LEU A 449 17.15 20.97 -22.28
N ALA A 450 17.18 21.01 -20.95
CA ALA A 450 17.32 22.25 -20.18
C ALA A 450 18.66 22.97 -20.43
N ALA A 451 19.76 22.23 -20.56
CA ALA A 451 21.06 22.79 -20.90
C ALA A 451 21.08 23.42 -22.29
N ILE A 452 20.42 22.79 -23.27
CA ILE A 452 20.31 23.32 -24.63
C ILE A 452 19.48 24.61 -24.62
N VAL A 453 18.35 24.62 -23.91
CA VAL A 453 17.53 25.83 -23.73
C VAL A 453 18.35 26.96 -23.11
N ALA A 454 19.07 26.67 -22.02
CA ALA A 454 19.86 27.67 -21.31
C ALA A 454 20.99 28.26 -22.17
N ARG A 455 21.60 27.46 -23.05
CA ARG A 455 22.77 27.86 -23.84
C ARG A 455 22.42 28.47 -25.19
N HIS A 456 21.33 28.02 -25.82
CA HIS A 456 21.04 28.34 -27.23
C HIS A 456 19.74 29.12 -27.44
N SER A 457 18.78 29.11 -26.51
CA SER A 457 17.50 29.78 -26.73
C SER A 457 17.64 31.30 -26.69
N ARG A 458 17.15 31.98 -27.73
CA ARG A 458 17.13 33.46 -27.80
C ARG A 458 15.92 34.10 -27.12
N ARG A 459 15.03 33.27 -26.57
CA ARG A 459 13.81 33.68 -25.88
C ARG A 459 13.65 32.93 -24.56
N PRO A 460 12.90 33.49 -23.60
CA PRO A 460 12.54 32.76 -22.39
C PRO A 460 11.76 31.49 -22.75
N ARG A 461 12.25 30.35 -22.25
CA ARG A 461 11.64 29.04 -22.46
C ARG A 461 11.80 28.21 -21.19
N LYS A 462 10.79 27.41 -20.87
CA LYS A 462 10.83 26.39 -19.81
C LYS A 462 10.81 25.00 -20.42
N LEU A 463 11.37 24.05 -19.68
CA LEU A 463 11.16 22.63 -19.84
C LEU A 463 10.17 22.17 -18.76
N PHE A 464 9.05 21.60 -19.16
CA PHE A 464 8.13 20.92 -18.25
C PHE A 464 8.42 19.42 -18.26
N SER A 465 8.70 18.86 -17.09
CA SER A 465 9.13 17.46 -16.92
C SER A 465 8.05 16.70 -16.15
N PHE A 466 7.18 15.98 -16.88
CA PHE A 466 6.07 15.22 -16.31
C PHE A 466 6.51 13.78 -16.01
N ASP A 467 6.32 13.35 -14.77
CA ASP A 467 6.60 11.97 -14.34
C ASP A 467 5.79 11.62 -13.08
N THR A 468 5.62 10.34 -12.80
CA THR A 468 5.17 9.85 -11.50
C THR A 468 6.17 10.11 -10.37
N PHE A 469 7.47 10.14 -10.71
CA PHE A 469 8.61 10.10 -9.78
C PHE A 469 8.57 8.90 -8.80
N GLU A 470 7.84 7.84 -9.18
CA GLU A 470 7.60 6.65 -8.36
C GLU A 470 7.71 5.35 -9.18
N GLY A 471 7.96 5.45 -10.49
CA GLY A 471 8.08 4.33 -11.42
C GLY A 471 6.83 4.13 -12.28
N MET A 472 6.93 3.25 -13.27
CA MET A 472 5.89 3.09 -14.29
C MET A 472 4.53 2.66 -13.71
N PRO A 473 3.41 3.13 -14.29
CA PRO A 473 2.08 2.60 -13.95
C PRO A 473 1.92 1.16 -14.45
N VAL A 474 0.85 0.50 -14.00
CA VAL A 474 0.51 -0.85 -14.45
C VAL A 474 0.29 -0.87 -15.95
N SER A 475 0.96 -1.81 -16.62
CA SER A 475 0.84 -2.00 -18.06
C SER A 475 -0.47 -2.71 -18.44
N THR A 476 -0.84 -2.62 -19.71
CA THR A 476 -2.01 -3.32 -20.27
C THR A 476 -1.59 -4.49 -21.15
N GLU A 477 -2.56 -5.28 -21.63
CA GLU A 477 -2.33 -6.34 -22.61
C GLU A 477 -1.77 -5.86 -23.96
N LEU A 478 -1.81 -4.55 -24.21
CA LEU A 478 -1.25 -3.92 -25.41
C LEU A 478 0.26 -3.69 -25.30
N ASP A 479 0.79 -3.67 -24.08
CA ASP A 479 2.16 -3.28 -23.78
C ASP A 479 3.06 -4.50 -23.79
N THR A 480 3.31 -5.00 -25.00
CA THR A 480 4.14 -6.18 -25.27
C THR A 480 5.40 -5.82 -26.05
N HIS A 481 6.44 -6.65 -25.90
CA HIS A 481 7.62 -6.67 -26.74
C HIS A 481 7.91 -8.11 -27.17
N GLN A 482 7.97 -8.37 -28.48
CA GLN A 482 8.23 -9.71 -29.04
C GLN A 482 7.30 -10.80 -28.48
N GLY A 483 6.03 -10.45 -28.18
CA GLY A 483 5.04 -11.36 -27.63
C GLY A 483 5.13 -11.61 -26.12
N GLN A 484 6.07 -10.97 -25.41
CA GLN A 484 6.14 -10.96 -23.95
C GLN A 484 5.50 -9.69 -23.39
N SER A 485 4.68 -9.80 -22.33
CA SER A 485 4.12 -8.62 -21.66
C SER A 485 5.17 -7.88 -20.82
N ALA A 486 5.00 -6.57 -20.64
CA ALA A 486 5.90 -5.76 -19.81
C ALA A 486 6.02 -6.30 -18.37
N GLU A 487 4.91 -6.72 -17.74
CA GLU A 487 4.96 -7.33 -16.39
C GLU A 487 5.81 -8.60 -16.34
N ALA A 488 5.82 -9.40 -17.41
CA ALA A 488 6.59 -10.63 -17.49
C ALA A 488 8.05 -10.40 -17.90
N SER A 489 8.40 -9.27 -18.51
CA SER A 489 9.77 -8.95 -18.93
C SER A 489 10.64 -8.45 -17.77
N GLY A 490 10.02 -8.05 -16.66
CA GLY A 490 10.71 -7.42 -15.54
C GLY A 490 10.83 -5.90 -15.65
N TRP A 491 10.23 -5.30 -16.69
CA TRP A 491 10.11 -3.85 -16.91
C TRP A 491 8.65 -3.39 -16.79
N GLY A 492 7.92 -3.96 -15.83
CA GLY A 492 6.50 -3.68 -15.61
C GLY A 492 6.26 -2.56 -14.59
N ALA A 493 5.16 -2.69 -13.84
CA ALA A 493 4.78 -1.68 -12.86
C ALA A 493 5.90 -1.38 -11.83
N GLY A 494 6.12 -0.10 -11.59
CA GLY A 494 7.04 0.42 -10.58
C GLY A 494 8.53 0.36 -10.93
N THR A 495 8.94 -0.14 -12.10
CA THR A 495 10.31 -0.02 -12.59
C THR A 495 10.60 1.36 -13.18
N CYS A 496 11.85 1.63 -13.54
CA CYS A 496 12.33 2.93 -14.00
C CYS A 496 12.15 4.02 -12.92
N SER A 497 12.12 3.61 -11.64
CA SER A 497 11.77 4.51 -10.54
C SER A 497 12.94 5.42 -10.16
N ALA A 498 12.63 6.71 -9.99
CA ALA A 498 13.57 7.68 -9.46
C ALA A 498 12.80 8.83 -8.78
N PRO A 499 13.29 9.33 -7.64
CA PRO A 499 12.67 10.47 -6.98
C PRO A 499 12.92 11.76 -7.76
N GLU A 500 12.04 12.74 -7.64
CA GLU A 500 12.21 14.09 -8.21
C GLU A 500 13.55 14.74 -7.81
N ALA A 501 14.07 14.41 -6.62
CA ALA A 501 15.38 14.84 -6.16
C ALA A 501 16.53 14.45 -7.13
N SER A 502 16.40 13.33 -7.85
CA SER A 502 17.40 12.88 -8.83
C SER A 502 17.47 13.84 -10.03
N LEU A 503 16.31 14.25 -10.56
CA LEU A 503 16.21 15.29 -11.59
C LEU A 503 16.82 16.61 -11.10
N ARG A 504 16.47 17.05 -9.88
CA ARG A 504 16.99 18.29 -9.31
C ARG A 504 18.51 18.26 -9.14
N GLU A 505 19.08 17.11 -8.74
CA GLU A 505 20.52 16.93 -8.58
C GLU A 505 21.25 17.12 -9.91
N VAL A 506 20.83 16.43 -10.98
CA VAL A 506 21.49 16.53 -12.29
C VAL A 506 21.31 17.92 -12.91
N CYS A 507 20.14 18.54 -12.76
CA CYS A 507 19.93 19.92 -13.17
C CYS A 507 20.82 20.90 -12.38
N GLY A 508 21.08 20.62 -11.10
CA GLY A 508 22.00 21.38 -10.26
C GLY A 508 23.45 21.29 -10.76
N LYS A 509 23.91 20.08 -11.13
CA LYS A 509 25.26 19.85 -11.70
C LYS A 509 25.50 20.65 -12.99
N LEU A 510 24.45 20.86 -13.78
CA LEU A 510 24.50 21.64 -15.02
C LEU A 510 24.16 23.12 -14.84
N GLY A 511 23.71 23.54 -13.66
CA GLY A 511 23.29 24.93 -13.40
C GLY A 511 21.99 25.33 -14.12
N VAL A 512 21.13 24.36 -14.46
CA VAL A 512 19.94 24.56 -15.30
C VAL A 512 18.61 24.41 -14.55
N ALA A 513 18.65 24.28 -13.22
CA ALA A 513 17.46 24.08 -12.40
C ALA A 513 16.37 25.16 -12.62
N ALA A 514 16.76 26.41 -12.92
CA ALA A 514 15.82 27.49 -13.19
C ALA A 514 15.04 27.32 -14.50
N PHE A 515 15.45 26.42 -15.40
CA PHE A 515 14.78 26.17 -16.68
C PHE A 515 13.77 25.03 -16.61
N VAL A 516 13.78 24.24 -15.53
CA VAL A 516 12.98 23.01 -15.39
C VAL A 516 11.82 23.22 -14.41
N GLU A 517 10.63 22.81 -14.80
CA GLU A 517 9.45 22.70 -13.95
C GLU A 517 9.06 21.22 -13.84
N PRO A 518 9.42 20.51 -12.76
CA PRO A 518 8.97 19.16 -12.50
C PRO A 518 7.48 19.13 -12.19
N VAL A 519 6.75 18.17 -12.76
CA VAL A 519 5.31 17.98 -12.53
C VAL A 519 5.06 16.52 -12.17
N LYS A 520 4.68 16.28 -10.91
CA LYS A 520 4.38 14.94 -10.40
C LYS A 520 2.96 14.50 -10.74
N GLY A 521 2.81 13.28 -11.26
CA GLY A 521 1.51 12.61 -11.41
C GLY A 521 1.46 11.69 -12.64
N LEU A 522 0.37 10.93 -12.76
CA LEU A 522 0.07 10.22 -14.01
C LEU A 522 -0.24 11.21 -15.13
N PHE A 523 0.03 10.86 -16.39
CA PHE A 523 -0.25 11.74 -17.52
C PHE A 523 -1.74 12.07 -17.67
N SER A 524 -2.61 11.07 -17.49
CA SER A 524 -4.07 11.22 -17.46
C SER A 524 -4.59 12.20 -16.40
N GLU A 525 -3.84 12.44 -15.34
CA GLU A 525 -4.21 13.34 -14.24
C GLU A 525 -3.53 14.70 -14.36
N SER A 526 -2.24 14.71 -14.69
CA SER A 526 -1.40 15.91 -14.68
C SER A 526 -1.52 16.74 -15.95
N LEU A 527 -1.55 16.12 -17.14
CA LEU A 527 -1.56 16.85 -18.41
C LEU A 527 -2.83 17.70 -18.60
N PRO A 528 -4.06 17.23 -18.30
CA PRO A 528 -5.27 18.05 -18.43
C PRO A 528 -5.23 19.33 -17.57
N VAL A 529 -4.61 19.25 -16.39
CA VAL A 529 -4.49 20.35 -15.44
C VAL A 529 -3.41 21.35 -15.87
N TRP A 530 -2.32 20.87 -16.44
CA TRP A 530 -1.12 21.68 -16.71
C TRP A 530 -1.01 22.20 -18.14
N ARG A 531 -1.68 21.59 -19.12
CA ARG A 531 -1.55 21.96 -20.54
C ARG A 531 -1.74 23.46 -20.81
N GLU A 532 -2.66 24.13 -20.11
CA GLU A 532 -2.83 25.58 -20.27
C GLU A 532 -1.61 26.38 -19.81
N ARG A 533 -0.96 25.96 -18.72
CA ARG A 533 0.26 26.58 -18.19
C ARG A 533 1.49 26.25 -19.04
N VAL A 534 1.52 25.08 -19.67
CA VAL A 534 2.56 24.69 -20.64
C VAL A 534 2.53 25.63 -21.85
N GLY A 535 1.34 25.97 -22.36
CA GLY A 535 1.18 26.84 -23.52
C GLY A 535 1.69 26.19 -24.82
N PRO A 536 2.09 26.97 -25.84
CA PRO A 536 2.63 26.42 -27.09
C PRO A 536 3.87 25.57 -26.84
N ILE A 537 4.06 24.50 -27.61
CA ILE A 537 5.17 23.54 -27.46
C ILE A 537 6.02 23.55 -28.72
N ALA A 538 7.33 23.75 -28.56
CA ALA A 538 8.27 23.66 -29.69
C ALA A 538 8.95 22.30 -29.77
N PHE A 539 9.13 21.64 -28.63
CA PHE A 539 9.72 20.30 -28.56
C PHE A 539 8.92 19.44 -27.58
N LEU A 540 8.47 18.28 -28.03
CA LEU A 540 7.78 17.28 -27.21
C LEU A 540 8.59 15.98 -27.22
N HIS A 541 9.14 15.60 -26.07
CA HIS A 541 9.76 14.31 -25.84
C HIS A 541 8.77 13.37 -25.14
N MET A 542 8.48 12.23 -25.78
CA MET A 542 7.52 11.23 -25.31
C MET A 542 8.26 9.93 -25.00
N ASP A 543 8.37 9.63 -23.71
CA ASP A 543 9.17 8.52 -23.16
C ASP A 543 8.37 7.82 -22.03
N GLY A 544 7.09 7.57 -22.31
CA GLY A 544 6.11 7.07 -21.34
C GLY A 544 5.78 5.58 -21.47
N ASP A 545 6.49 4.86 -22.34
CA ASP A 545 6.42 3.44 -22.67
C ASP A 545 5.06 2.89 -23.16
N TRP A 546 3.98 3.11 -22.41
CA TRP A 546 2.70 2.43 -22.58
C TRP A 546 1.81 3.05 -23.64
N TYR A 547 0.88 2.22 -24.15
CA TYR A 547 -0.20 2.65 -25.03
C TYR A 547 -1.00 3.80 -24.40
N SER A 548 -1.42 3.63 -23.14
CA SER A 548 -2.21 4.62 -22.41
C SER A 548 -1.42 5.91 -22.20
N SER A 549 -0.18 5.81 -21.73
CA SER A 549 0.72 6.96 -21.57
C SER A 549 0.89 7.74 -22.86
N THR A 550 1.22 7.05 -23.96
CA THR A 550 1.40 7.65 -25.29
C THR A 550 0.12 8.33 -25.77
N THR A 551 -1.03 7.71 -25.55
CA THR A 551 -2.34 8.26 -25.90
C THR A 551 -2.64 9.53 -25.10
N ASP A 552 -2.47 9.49 -23.78
CA ASP A 552 -2.70 10.63 -22.88
C ASP A 552 -1.85 11.84 -23.28
N ILE A 553 -0.58 11.61 -23.65
CA ILE A 553 0.33 12.66 -24.11
C ILE A 553 -0.18 13.30 -25.42
N PHE A 554 -0.51 12.48 -26.43
CA PHE A 554 -1.02 13.00 -27.70
C PHE A 554 -2.33 13.77 -27.53
N GLU A 555 -3.29 13.20 -26.78
CA GLU A 555 -4.61 13.80 -26.61
C GLU A 555 -4.57 15.15 -25.88
N ASN A 556 -3.57 15.38 -25.04
CA ASN A 556 -3.46 16.61 -24.26
C ASN A 556 -2.51 17.65 -24.86
N LEU A 557 -1.41 17.23 -25.49
CA LEU A 557 -0.31 18.13 -25.85
C LEU A 557 -0.12 18.33 -27.36
N PHE A 558 -0.59 17.39 -28.20
CA PHE A 558 -0.32 17.45 -29.64
C PHE A 558 -0.80 18.75 -30.29
N ASP A 559 -2.01 19.21 -29.95
CA ASP A 559 -2.62 20.42 -30.51
C ASP A 559 -1.89 21.71 -30.06
N GLN A 560 -0.97 21.62 -29.09
CA GLN A 560 -0.14 22.74 -28.64
C GLN A 560 1.22 22.78 -29.36
N VAL A 561 1.59 21.74 -30.09
CA VAL A 561 2.84 21.70 -30.85
C VAL A 561 2.78 22.70 -32.00
N VAL A 562 3.72 23.65 -32.02
CA VAL A 562 3.75 24.72 -33.02
C VAL A 562 4.18 24.18 -34.39
N PRO A 563 3.78 24.84 -35.51
CA PRO A 563 4.32 24.52 -36.82
C PRO A 563 5.85 24.55 -36.82
N GLY A 564 6.47 23.49 -37.34
CA GLY A 564 7.92 23.30 -37.34
C GLY A 564 8.50 22.76 -36.02
N GLY A 565 7.68 22.56 -34.99
CA GLY A 565 8.09 21.87 -33.77
C GLY A 565 8.39 20.38 -34.01
N HIS A 566 9.19 19.79 -33.12
CA HIS A 566 9.56 18.38 -33.20
C HIS A 566 8.93 17.56 -32.08
N ILE A 567 8.59 16.32 -32.39
CA ILE A 567 8.15 15.31 -31.43
C ILE A 567 9.11 14.14 -31.52
N GLN A 568 9.78 13.76 -30.43
CA GLN A 568 10.58 12.53 -30.35
C GLN A 568 9.84 11.51 -29.48
N ILE A 569 9.75 10.26 -29.96
CA ILE A 569 9.10 9.14 -29.29
C ILE A 569 10.12 8.03 -29.11
N ASP A 570 10.36 7.64 -27.87
CA ASP A 570 11.55 6.88 -27.55
C ASP A 570 11.37 5.35 -27.66
N ASP A 571 10.16 4.87 -27.34
CA ASP A 571 9.85 3.43 -27.35
C ASP A 571 9.04 2.94 -28.54
N TYR A 572 8.88 3.77 -29.58
CA TYR A 572 8.08 3.42 -30.77
C TYR A 572 8.47 2.08 -31.39
N GLY A 573 9.76 1.77 -31.39
CA GLY A 573 10.36 0.56 -31.91
C GLY A 573 10.32 -0.64 -30.96
N TYR A 574 10.14 -0.38 -29.66
CA TYR A 574 10.26 -1.37 -28.59
C TYR A 574 8.88 -1.86 -28.13
N TRP A 575 8.02 -0.98 -27.61
CA TRP A 575 6.71 -1.38 -27.10
C TRP A 575 5.64 -1.36 -28.19
N ASP A 576 4.97 -2.50 -28.39
CA ASP A 576 3.87 -2.63 -29.36
C ASP A 576 2.73 -1.65 -29.03
N GLY A 577 2.47 -1.42 -27.74
CA GLY A 577 1.51 -0.45 -27.23
C GLY A 577 1.83 0.98 -27.65
N CYS A 578 3.07 1.44 -27.44
CA CYS A 578 3.53 2.76 -27.90
C CYS A 578 3.32 2.94 -29.41
N ARG A 579 3.78 1.97 -30.21
CA ARG A 579 3.62 2.01 -31.67
C ARG A 579 2.16 2.09 -32.09
N ARG A 580 1.31 1.29 -31.44
CA ARG A 580 -0.13 1.24 -31.73
C ARG A 580 -0.83 2.56 -31.38
N ALA A 581 -0.47 3.20 -30.27
CA ALA A 581 -1.03 4.50 -29.88
C ALA A 581 -0.74 5.59 -30.93
N VAL A 582 0.47 5.60 -31.51
CA VAL A 582 0.78 6.51 -32.64
C VAL A 582 -0.12 6.24 -33.83
N ALA A 583 -0.27 4.97 -34.25
CA ALA A 583 -1.10 4.59 -35.39
C ALA A 583 -2.59 4.92 -35.17
N ASP A 584 -3.10 4.64 -33.98
CA ASP A 584 -4.49 4.97 -33.60
C ASP A 584 -4.71 6.49 -33.61
N PHE A 585 -3.72 7.28 -33.18
CA PHE A 585 -3.79 8.74 -33.23
C PHE A 585 -3.78 9.29 -34.66
N GLU A 586 -2.92 8.78 -35.55
CA GLU A 586 -2.91 9.11 -36.99
C GLU A 586 -4.29 8.86 -37.61
N GLN A 587 -4.86 7.68 -37.35
CA GLN A 587 -6.18 7.30 -37.84
C GLN A 587 -7.28 8.21 -37.28
N LYS A 588 -7.28 8.47 -35.96
CA LYS A 588 -8.28 9.31 -35.29
C LYS A 588 -8.28 10.75 -35.81
N ARG A 589 -7.11 11.30 -36.09
CA ARG A 589 -6.95 12.69 -36.56
C ARG A 589 -6.96 12.83 -38.08
N GLY A 590 -6.97 11.74 -38.83
CA GLY A 590 -6.89 11.76 -40.29
C GLY A 590 -5.59 12.39 -40.81
N LEU A 591 -4.48 12.21 -40.07
CA LEU A 591 -3.16 12.73 -40.41
C LEU A 591 -2.16 11.58 -40.61
N LYS A 592 -0.99 11.90 -41.16
CA LYS A 592 0.10 10.94 -41.31
C LYS A 592 1.43 11.62 -41.01
N PHE A 593 2.15 11.11 -40.02
CA PHE A 593 3.46 11.60 -39.64
C PHE A 593 4.53 11.14 -40.62
N GLN A 594 5.49 12.02 -40.88
CA GLN A 594 6.78 11.61 -41.41
C GLN A 594 7.64 11.10 -40.26
N ILE A 595 7.85 9.79 -40.20
CA ILE A 595 8.59 9.10 -39.15
C ILE A 595 10.06 8.97 -39.54
N HIS A 596 10.93 9.59 -38.78
CA HIS A 596 12.38 9.52 -38.95
C HIS A 596 12.98 8.60 -37.88
N ARG A 597 13.62 7.51 -38.30
CA ARG A 597 14.21 6.54 -37.37
C ARG A 597 15.51 7.06 -36.79
N ILE A 598 15.69 6.91 -35.48
CA ILE A 598 16.92 7.26 -34.75
C ILE A 598 17.76 6.00 -34.53
N ASP A 599 17.16 4.97 -33.96
CA ASP A 599 17.77 3.66 -33.73
C ASP A 599 16.71 2.53 -33.86
N GLU A 600 16.91 1.40 -33.18
CA GLU A 600 15.95 0.30 -33.15
C GLU A 600 14.67 0.62 -32.36
N THR A 601 14.70 1.58 -31.42
CA THR A 601 13.56 1.98 -30.59
C THR A 601 13.02 3.35 -30.99
N GLY A 602 13.87 4.38 -30.97
CA GLY A 602 13.46 5.77 -31.04
C GLY A 602 13.15 6.25 -32.46
N VAL A 603 12.17 7.13 -32.56
CA VAL A 603 11.84 7.89 -33.77
C VAL A 603 11.57 9.35 -33.43
N TRP A 604 11.67 10.23 -34.41
CA TRP A 604 11.09 11.57 -34.31
C TRP A 604 10.13 11.83 -35.47
N LEU A 605 9.14 12.68 -35.22
CA LEU A 605 8.03 12.97 -36.11
C LEU A 605 8.14 14.38 -36.66
N SER A 606 7.76 14.53 -37.93
CA SER A 606 7.42 15.81 -38.54
C SER A 606 6.05 15.72 -39.21
N LEU A 607 5.36 16.86 -39.24
CA LEU A 607 4.03 17.03 -39.82
C LEU A 607 4.07 17.43 -41.30
#